data_AF-A0A7C2JG43-F1
#
_entry.id   AF-A0A7C2JG43-F1
#
_cell.length_a   1.000
_cell.length_b   1.000
_cell.length_c   1.000
_cell.angle_alpha   90.00
_cell.angle_beta   90.00
_cell.angle_gamma   90.00
#
_symmetry.space_group_name_H-M   'P 1'
#
loop_
_entity.id
_entity.type
_entity.pdbx_description
1 polymer ?
#
loop_
_entity_poly.entity_id
_entity_poly.type
_entity_poly.pdbx_seq_one_letter_code
_entity_poly.pdbx_strand_id
1 'polypeptide(L)'
;MGAAARAPSHGNTQPTRILIAESEAVRERLIAALNEGNRHWARHAPLLFALAADPSHDIVIDGTDGSRRELYPLHVGIALGNVMVQATALGLVAHPMAAFDEAAVREVFGCPGQVRILAVVACGYPGDPAMLPPDLAAKETAPQRRLPLQHRVAVDRWVPDLEVSPRDLRRKDG
;
A
#
# COMPACT_ATOMS: atom_id res chain seq x y z
N MET A 1 -2.35 14.86 -2.35
CA MET A 1 -3.39 14.14 -1.58
C MET A 1 -4.81 14.25 -2.15
N GLY A 2 -5.18 15.30 -2.91
CA GLY A 2 -6.53 15.42 -3.48
C GLY A 2 -7.02 14.24 -4.33
N ALA A 3 -6.11 13.45 -4.94
CA ALA A 3 -6.47 12.24 -5.68
C ALA A 3 -7.05 11.11 -4.78
N ALA A 4 -6.51 10.92 -3.57
CA ALA A 4 -7.08 9.98 -2.59
C ALA A 4 -8.48 10.41 -2.15
N ALA A 5 -8.69 11.71 -1.94
CA ALA A 5 -9.99 12.24 -1.50
C ALA A 5 -11.11 12.07 -2.55
N ARG A 6 -10.76 11.82 -3.82
CA ARG A 6 -11.72 11.52 -4.90
C ARG A 6 -11.97 10.02 -5.09
N ALA A 7 -11.35 9.17 -4.27
CA ALA A 7 -11.59 7.74 -4.34
C ALA A 7 -13.03 7.43 -3.93
N PRO A 8 -13.75 6.59 -4.69
CA PRO A 8 -15.08 6.16 -4.30
C PRO A 8 -15.01 5.27 -3.05
N SER A 9 -16.08 5.32 -2.26
CA SER A 9 -16.37 4.32 -1.23
C SER A 9 -17.84 3.98 -1.21
N HIS A 10 -18.17 2.81 -0.67
CA HIS A 10 -19.55 2.37 -0.50
C HIS A 10 -20.35 3.41 0.28
N GLY A 11 -21.51 3.82 -0.25
CA GLY A 11 -22.35 4.84 0.39
C GLY A 11 -21.66 6.18 0.64
N ASN A 12 -20.53 6.47 -0.02
CA ASN A 12 -19.71 7.66 0.21
C ASN A 12 -19.20 7.82 1.67
N THR A 13 -18.96 6.70 2.37
CA THR A 13 -18.43 6.63 3.74
C THR A 13 -17.07 7.32 3.96
N GLN A 14 -16.22 7.42 2.92
CA GLN A 14 -14.90 8.08 2.94
C GLN A 14 -14.04 7.71 4.18
N PRO A 15 -13.81 6.40 4.42
CA PRO A 15 -13.16 5.95 5.67
C PRO A 15 -11.67 6.26 5.72
N THR A 16 -11.06 6.59 4.57
CA THR A 16 -9.60 6.78 4.44
C THR A 16 -9.14 7.98 5.25
N ARG A 17 -8.04 7.81 5.98
CA ARG A 17 -7.29 8.86 6.66
C ARG A 17 -5.85 8.84 6.14
N ILE A 18 -5.29 10.03 5.91
CA ILE A 18 -3.92 10.20 5.43
C ILE A 18 -3.15 10.91 6.54
N LEU A 19 -2.17 10.24 7.13
CA LEU A 19 -1.40 10.73 8.27
C LEU A 19 0.01 11.06 7.81
N ILE A 20 0.34 12.34 7.71
CA ILE A 20 1.61 12.80 7.12
C ILE A 20 2.65 13.05 8.22
N ALA A 21 3.83 12.45 8.08
CA ALA A 21 4.97 12.72 8.96
C ALA A 21 5.77 13.92 8.42
N GLU A 22 5.47 15.10 8.93
CA GLU A 22 6.10 16.36 8.47
C GLU A 22 7.37 16.71 9.26
N SER A 23 7.35 16.55 10.59
CA SER A 23 8.53 16.84 11.42
C SER A 23 9.54 15.71 11.39
N GLU A 24 10.82 16.05 11.51
CA GLU A 24 11.91 15.07 11.57
C GLU A 24 11.72 14.04 12.69
N ALA A 25 11.27 14.50 13.87
CA ALA A 25 11.00 13.61 15.00
C ALA A 25 9.88 12.59 14.70
N VAL A 26 8.78 13.02 14.06
CA VAL A 26 7.69 12.09 13.68
C VAL A 26 8.17 11.14 12.57
N ARG A 27 8.94 11.66 11.61
CA ARG A 27 9.52 10.87 10.50
C ARG A 27 10.42 9.76 11.02
N GLU A 28 11.35 10.05 11.94
CA GLU A 28 12.25 9.04 12.51
C GLU A 28 11.51 7.98 13.31
N ARG A 29 10.48 8.34 14.09
CA ARG A 29 9.66 7.34 14.79
C ARG A 29 8.85 6.49 13.82
N LEU A 30 8.32 7.08 12.74
CA LEU A 30 7.60 6.32 11.70
C LEU A 30 8.54 5.34 10.98
N ILE A 31 9.77 5.76 10.67
CA ILE A 31 10.81 4.88 10.12
C ILE A 31 11.09 3.74 11.10
N ALA A 32 11.29 4.02 12.39
CA ALA A 32 11.56 3.01 13.41
C ALA A 32 10.48 1.91 13.49
N ALA A 33 9.21 2.24 13.18
CA ALA A 33 8.10 1.30 13.14
C ALA A 33 8.10 0.36 11.91
N LEU A 34 8.86 0.66 10.86
CA LEU A 34 8.99 -0.20 9.68
C LEU A 34 9.88 -1.41 9.98
N ASN A 35 9.75 -2.49 9.20
CA ASN A 35 10.70 -3.60 9.25
C ASN A 35 12.11 -3.17 8.78
N GLU A 36 13.12 -3.99 9.07
CA GLU A 36 14.53 -3.66 8.79
C GLU A 36 14.80 -3.34 7.32
N GLY A 37 14.28 -4.15 6.40
CA GLY A 37 14.47 -3.96 4.97
C GLY A 37 13.91 -2.62 4.48
N ASN A 38 12.74 -2.21 4.98
CA ASN A 38 12.11 -0.95 4.61
C ASN A 38 12.81 0.27 5.24
N ARG A 39 13.27 0.17 6.49
CA ARG A 39 14.01 1.24 7.18
C ARG A 39 15.22 1.72 6.39
N HIS A 40 15.90 0.78 5.73
CA HIS A 40 17.14 1.05 5.03
C HIS A 40 17.00 2.08 3.91
N TRP A 41 15.92 2.01 3.13
CA TRP A 41 15.71 2.89 1.97
C TRP A 41 14.65 3.96 2.21
N ALA A 42 13.59 3.69 3.00
CA ALA A 42 12.46 4.60 3.15
C ALA A 42 12.84 5.93 3.82
N ARG A 43 13.90 5.95 4.62
CA ARG A 43 14.40 7.17 5.30
C ARG A 43 14.89 8.27 4.35
N HIS A 44 15.25 7.89 3.12
CA HIS A 44 15.71 8.81 2.10
C HIS A 44 14.55 9.49 1.35
N ALA A 45 13.31 9.01 1.53
CA ALA A 45 12.15 9.67 0.95
C ALA A 45 11.86 10.99 1.68
N PRO A 46 11.66 12.11 0.96
CA PRO A 46 11.34 13.40 1.56
C PRO A 46 9.95 13.45 2.19
N LEU A 47 9.04 12.54 1.79
CA LEU A 47 7.70 12.43 2.33
C LEU A 47 7.43 10.99 2.78
N LEU A 48 7.04 10.84 4.05
CA LEU A 48 6.47 9.61 4.60
C LEU A 48 5.07 9.89 5.12
N PHE A 49 4.13 9.01 4.81
CA PHE A 49 2.76 9.09 5.33
C PHE A 49 2.15 7.71 5.51
N ALA A 50 1.22 7.57 6.44
CA ALA A 50 0.42 6.38 6.60
C ALA A 50 -0.96 6.55 5.95
N LEU A 51 -1.42 5.50 5.26
CA LEU A 51 -2.81 5.34 4.87
C LEU A 51 -3.51 4.48 5.92
N ALA A 52 -4.53 5.08 6.51
CA ALA A 52 -5.30 4.50 7.57
C ALA A 52 -6.79 4.50 7.22
N ALA A 53 -7.57 3.77 8.02
CA ALA A 53 -9.01 3.84 8.03
C ALA A 53 -9.50 4.01 9.46
N ASP A 54 -10.62 4.70 9.62
CA ASP A 54 -11.48 4.51 10.79
C ASP A 54 -12.60 3.54 10.39
N PRO A 55 -12.56 2.26 10.81
CA PRO A 55 -13.59 1.29 10.47
C PRO A 55 -14.99 1.70 10.93
N SER A 56 -15.12 2.52 11.97
CA SER A 56 -16.42 2.98 12.47
C SER A 56 -17.11 3.97 11.53
N HIS A 57 -16.36 4.59 10.62
CA HIS A 57 -16.90 5.43 9.56
C HIS A 57 -17.25 4.65 8.30
N ASP A 58 -16.98 3.34 8.25
CA ASP A 58 -17.29 2.50 7.11
C ASP A 58 -18.37 1.47 7.42
N ILE A 59 -18.71 0.68 6.40
CA ILE A 59 -19.71 -0.37 6.49
C ILE A 59 -19.06 -1.75 6.62
N VAL A 60 -19.71 -2.59 7.44
CA VAL A 60 -19.55 -4.04 7.41
C VAL A 60 -20.77 -4.61 6.70
N ILE A 61 -20.53 -5.34 5.61
CA ILE A 61 -21.59 -5.97 4.83
C ILE A 61 -21.81 -7.38 5.35
N ASP A 62 -23.03 -7.66 5.77
CA ASP A 62 -23.52 -9.01 6.01
C ASP A 62 -23.97 -9.61 4.67
N GLY A 63 -23.27 -10.65 4.23
CA GLY A 63 -23.58 -11.39 3.02
C GLY A 63 -24.85 -12.23 3.18
N THR A 64 -25.52 -12.50 2.07
CA THR A 64 -26.68 -13.41 2.03
C THR A 64 -26.33 -14.85 2.39
N ASP A 65 -25.03 -15.18 2.42
CA ASP A 65 -24.43 -16.43 2.85
C ASP A 65 -24.02 -16.42 4.33
N GLY A 66 -24.30 -15.35 5.07
CA GLY A 66 -23.90 -15.15 6.47
C GLY A 66 -22.44 -14.72 6.66
N SER A 67 -21.67 -14.51 5.59
CA SER A 67 -20.31 -13.97 5.68
C SER A 67 -20.35 -12.49 6.09
N ARG A 68 -19.32 -12.02 6.82
CA ARG A 68 -19.15 -10.60 7.13
C ARG A 68 -17.94 -10.06 6.38
N ARG A 69 -18.09 -8.88 5.75
CA ARG A 69 -17.02 -8.23 4.99
C ARG A 69 -16.85 -6.78 5.44
N GLU A 70 -15.67 -6.47 5.97
CA GLU A 70 -15.25 -5.10 6.21
C GLU A 70 -14.79 -4.46 4.90
N LEU A 71 -15.35 -3.30 4.51
CA LEU A 71 -15.02 -2.67 3.22
C LEU A 71 -13.87 -1.67 3.30
N TYR A 72 -13.45 -1.24 4.50
CA TYR A 72 -12.40 -0.22 4.63
C TYR A 72 -11.07 -0.59 3.96
N PRO A 73 -10.63 -1.87 3.92
CA PRO A 73 -9.42 -2.23 3.18
C PRO A 73 -9.56 -2.01 1.68
N LEU A 74 -10.72 -2.32 1.11
CA LEU A 74 -11.01 -2.07 -0.31
C LEU A 74 -10.98 -0.57 -0.61
N HIS A 75 -11.66 0.24 0.21
CA HIS A 75 -11.74 1.69 0.01
C HIS A 75 -10.38 2.38 0.14
N VAL A 76 -9.57 2.02 1.15
CA VAL A 76 -8.20 2.53 1.27
C VAL A 76 -7.32 2.05 0.13
N GLY A 77 -7.50 0.80 -0.35
CA GLY A 77 -6.80 0.29 -1.53
C GLY A 77 -7.08 1.12 -2.79
N ILE A 78 -8.32 1.52 -3.02
CA ILE A 78 -8.69 2.41 -4.14
C ILE A 78 -8.05 3.80 -3.96
N ALA A 79 -8.10 4.36 -2.74
CA ALA A 79 -7.45 5.64 -2.44
C ALA A 79 -5.93 5.60 -2.65
N LEU A 80 -5.27 4.52 -2.24
CA LEU A 80 -3.85 4.28 -2.51
C LEU A 80 -3.57 4.19 -4.01
N GLY A 81 -4.41 3.47 -4.77
CA GLY A 81 -4.34 3.40 -6.23
C GLY A 81 -4.35 4.79 -6.87
N ASN A 82 -5.28 5.65 -6.48
CA ASN A 82 -5.35 7.03 -6.97
C ASN A 82 -4.09 7.84 -6.60
N VAL A 83 -3.54 7.67 -5.40
CA VAL A 83 -2.31 8.34 -4.97
C VAL A 83 -1.13 7.91 -5.83
N MET A 84 -0.96 6.61 -6.09
CA MET A 84 0.14 6.09 -6.89
C MET A 84 0.06 6.55 -8.34
N VAL A 85 -1.13 6.55 -8.94
CA VAL A 85 -1.34 7.08 -10.30
C VAL A 85 -1.02 8.57 -10.37
N GLN A 86 -1.51 9.36 -9.40
CA GLN A 86 -1.24 10.80 -9.36
C GLN A 86 0.24 11.11 -9.11
N ALA A 87 0.91 10.36 -8.24
CA ALA A 87 2.35 10.50 -8.00
C ALA A 87 3.13 10.24 -9.29
N THR A 88 2.82 9.13 -9.98
CA THR A 88 3.45 8.78 -11.26
C THR A 88 3.25 9.88 -12.30
N ALA A 89 2.04 10.44 -12.41
CA ALA A 89 1.74 11.54 -13.32
C ALA A 89 2.52 12.83 -13.01
N LEU A 90 2.98 13.00 -11.76
CA LEU A 90 3.82 14.12 -11.33
C LEU A 90 5.33 13.80 -11.39
N GLY A 91 5.72 12.63 -11.92
CA GLY A 91 7.12 12.19 -11.94
C GLY A 91 7.66 11.75 -10.57
N LEU A 92 6.78 11.46 -9.61
CA LEU A 92 7.12 10.95 -8.29
C LEU A 92 6.96 9.44 -8.22
N VAL A 93 7.75 8.82 -7.34
CA VAL A 93 7.53 7.46 -6.86
C VAL A 93 6.67 7.53 -5.60
N ALA A 94 5.64 6.70 -5.50
CA ALA A 94 4.92 6.42 -4.26
C ALA A 94 4.99 4.92 -3.98
N HIS A 95 5.79 4.53 -2.98
CA HIS A 95 6.05 3.14 -2.66
C HIS A 95 5.35 2.73 -1.35
N PRO A 96 4.23 1.99 -1.42
CA PRO A 96 3.54 1.50 -0.23
C PRO A 96 4.26 0.30 0.41
N MET A 97 4.27 0.27 1.73
CA MET A 97 4.88 -0.74 2.58
C MET A 97 3.83 -1.25 3.57
N ALA A 98 3.66 -2.57 3.64
CA ALA A 98 2.73 -3.23 4.56
C ALA A 98 3.43 -3.93 5.75
N ALA A 99 4.77 -3.95 5.77
CA ALA A 99 5.54 -4.59 6.83
C ALA A 99 6.04 -3.56 7.85
N PHE A 100 5.22 -3.31 8.88
CA PHE A 100 5.46 -2.38 9.97
C PHE A 100 4.70 -2.82 11.24
N ASP A 101 5.05 -2.25 12.40
CA ASP A 101 4.28 -2.38 13.64
C ASP A 101 3.10 -1.39 13.63
N GLU A 102 1.88 -1.90 13.43
CA GLU A 102 0.66 -1.09 13.37
C GLU A 102 0.40 -0.31 14.67
N ALA A 103 0.71 -0.88 15.84
CA ALA A 103 0.50 -0.20 17.12
C ALA A 103 1.49 0.97 17.27
N ALA A 104 2.75 0.77 16.90
CA ALA A 104 3.75 1.83 16.91
C ALA A 104 3.38 2.95 15.94
N VAL A 105 2.92 2.65 14.72
CA VAL A 105 2.48 3.69 13.77
C VAL A 105 1.29 4.48 14.32
N ARG A 106 0.32 3.83 14.98
CA ARG A 106 -0.76 4.55 15.66
C ARG A 106 -0.24 5.50 16.74
N GLU A 107 0.70 5.04 17.58
CA GLU A 107 1.30 5.86 18.63
C GLU A 107 2.02 7.08 18.05
N VAL A 108 2.77 6.91 16.96
CA VAL A 108 3.47 7.99 16.26
C VAL A 108 2.53 9.14 15.91
N PHE A 109 1.30 8.82 15.51
CA PHE A 109 0.29 9.80 15.11
C PHE A 109 -0.77 10.09 16.19
N GLY A 110 -0.66 9.52 17.39
CA GLY A 110 -1.67 9.67 18.45
C GLY A 110 -3.05 9.16 18.03
N CYS A 111 -3.11 8.11 17.21
CA CYS A 111 -4.37 7.58 16.70
C CYS A 111 -5.18 6.86 17.80
N PRO A 112 -6.51 7.01 17.80
CA PRO A 112 -7.39 6.16 18.59
C PRO A 112 -7.22 4.66 18.26
N GLY A 113 -7.50 3.79 19.24
CA GLY A 113 -7.23 2.34 19.13
C GLY A 113 -7.99 1.63 18.00
N GLN A 114 -9.15 2.15 17.59
CA GLN A 114 -9.95 1.59 16.50
C GLN A 114 -9.40 1.89 15.10
N VAL A 115 -8.54 2.91 14.96
CA VAL A 115 -7.94 3.26 13.68
C VAL A 115 -7.09 2.08 13.19
N ARG A 116 -7.22 1.74 11.92
CA ARG A 116 -6.44 0.70 11.26
C ARG A 116 -5.43 1.33 10.33
N ILE A 117 -4.17 0.91 10.40
CA ILE A 117 -3.10 1.35 9.49
C ILE A 117 -2.89 0.28 8.44
N LEU A 118 -3.03 0.64 7.17
CA LEU A 118 -3.05 -0.32 6.05
C LEU A 118 -1.77 -0.26 5.23
N ALA A 119 -1.13 0.91 5.15
CA ALA A 119 0.16 1.08 4.50
C ALA A 119 0.91 2.27 5.09
N VAL A 120 2.24 2.19 5.11
CA VAL A 120 3.12 3.37 5.17
C VAL A 120 3.69 3.58 3.78
N VAL A 121 3.70 4.81 3.30
CA VAL A 121 4.08 5.15 1.93
C VAL A 121 5.25 6.12 1.96
N ALA A 122 6.33 5.72 1.29
CA ALA A 122 7.45 6.59 0.96
C ALA A 122 7.18 7.27 -0.38
N CYS A 123 7.34 8.58 -0.45
CA CYS A 123 7.07 9.35 -1.65
C CYS A 123 8.16 10.40 -1.91
N GLY A 124 8.58 10.52 -3.17
CA GLY A 124 9.63 11.44 -3.58
C GLY A 124 9.97 11.30 -5.06
N TYR A 125 10.86 12.17 -5.54
CA TYR A 125 11.45 11.99 -6.86
C TYR A 125 12.37 10.78 -6.87
N PRO A 126 12.49 10.06 -8.00
CA PRO A 126 13.53 9.04 -8.16
C PRO A 126 14.91 9.63 -7.85
N GLY A 127 15.68 8.94 -7.01
CA GLY A 127 17.09 9.25 -6.77
C GLY A 127 18.00 8.65 -7.85
N ASP A 128 19.31 8.82 -7.68
CA ASP A 128 20.30 8.13 -8.51
C ASP A 128 20.39 6.64 -8.10
N PRO A 129 20.07 5.68 -9.00
CA PRO A 129 20.18 4.26 -8.70
C PRO A 129 21.59 3.81 -8.29
N ALA A 130 22.64 4.55 -8.68
CA ALA A 130 24.02 4.26 -8.28
C ALA A 130 24.27 4.44 -6.78
N MET A 131 23.39 5.17 -6.07
CA MET A 131 23.44 5.35 -4.63
C MET A 131 22.77 4.20 -3.86
N LEU A 132 22.11 3.27 -4.55
CA LEU A 132 21.47 2.11 -3.93
C LEU A 132 22.50 1.01 -3.63
N PRO A 133 22.38 0.30 -2.49
CA PRO A 133 23.08 -0.95 -2.27
C PRO A 133 22.84 -1.95 -3.42
N PRO A 134 23.79 -2.87 -3.72
CA PRO A 134 23.69 -3.75 -4.88
C PRO A 134 22.39 -4.56 -4.97
N ASP A 135 21.84 -5.02 -3.84
CA ASP A 135 20.60 -5.79 -3.82
C ASP A 135 19.36 -4.94 -4.14
N LEU A 136 19.37 -3.65 -3.81
CA LEU A 136 18.30 -2.70 -4.14
C LEU A 136 18.46 -2.19 -5.58
N ALA A 137 19.68 -1.91 -6.03
CA ALA A 137 19.96 -1.51 -7.42
C ALA A 137 19.52 -2.58 -8.43
N ALA A 138 19.76 -3.85 -8.11
CA ALA A 138 19.31 -4.97 -8.93
C ALA A 138 17.77 -5.07 -9.00
N LYS A 139 17.06 -4.73 -7.93
CA LYS A 139 15.59 -4.71 -7.90
C LYS A 139 15.01 -3.52 -8.65
N GLU A 140 15.65 -2.35 -8.56
CA GLU A 140 15.22 -1.12 -9.21
C GLU A 140 15.19 -1.24 -10.74
N THR A 141 16.20 -1.93 -11.28
CA THR A 141 16.37 -2.10 -12.74
C THR A 141 15.75 -3.40 -13.27
N ALA A 142 15.26 -4.28 -12.40
CA ALA A 142 14.68 -5.54 -12.81
C ALA A 142 13.40 -5.32 -13.62
N PRO A 143 13.19 -6.07 -14.72
CA PRO A 143 11.95 -5.97 -15.48
C PRO A 143 10.76 -6.36 -14.62
N GLN A 144 9.67 -5.59 -14.73
CA GLN A 144 8.44 -5.93 -14.03
C GLN A 144 7.86 -7.23 -14.56
N ARG A 145 7.72 -8.23 -13.68
CA ARG A 145 7.02 -9.47 -13.97
C ARG A 145 5.59 -9.42 -13.45
N ARG A 146 4.64 -9.88 -14.26
CA ARG A 146 3.22 -10.07 -13.90
C ARG A 146 2.77 -11.43 -14.42
N LEU A 147 1.75 -12.01 -13.77
CA LEU A 147 1.07 -13.17 -14.33
C LEU A 147 0.49 -12.80 -15.71
N PRO A 148 0.64 -13.66 -16.74
CA PRO A 148 -0.14 -13.55 -17.96
C PRO A 148 -1.64 -13.44 -17.68
N LEU A 149 -2.39 -12.72 -18.52
CA LEU A 149 -3.82 -12.44 -18.28
C LEU A 149 -4.68 -13.70 -18.16
N GLN A 150 -4.34 -14.78 -18.87
CA GLN A 150 -5.03 -16.07 -18.79
C GLN A 150 -5.06 -16.67 -17.37
N HIS A 151 -4.11 -16.30 -16.51
CA HIS A 151 -4.06 -16.74 -15.11
C HIS A 151 -4.75 -15.76 -14.14
N ARG A 152 -5.44 -14.74 -14.66
CA ARG A 152 -6.11 -13.69 -13.86
C ARG A 152 -7.52 -13.33 -14.34
N VAL A 153 -7.92 -13.77 -15.53
CA VAL A 153 -9.19 -13.44 -16.16
C VAL A 153 -9.82 -14.72 -16.68
N ALA A 154 -11.10 -14.92 -16.38
CA ALA A 154 -11.91 -15.95 -17.00
C ALA A 154 -13.24 -15.35 -17.45
N VAL A 155 -13.83 -15.99 -18.47
CA VAL A 155 -15.13 -15.63 -19.03
C VAL A 155 -16.14 -16.69 -18.59
N ASP A 156 -17.29 -16.23 -18.10
CA ASP A 156 -18.45 -17.01 -17.62
C ASP A 156 -18.24 -17.92 -16.40
N ARG A 157 -17.05 -18.49 -16.18
CA ARG A 157 -16.79 -19.43 -15.08
C ARG A 157 -15.32 -19.43 -14.64
N TRP A 158 -15.08 -19.91 -13.42
CA TRP A 158 -13.74 -20.25 -12.97
C TRP A 158 -13.13 -21.34 -13.86
N VAL A 159 -11.82 -21.25 -14.12
CA VAL A 159 -11.06 -22.23 -14.90
C VAL A 159 -9.76 -22.59 -14.18
N PRO A 160 -9.24 -23.82 -14.34
CA PRO A 160 -8.01 -24.26 -13.66
C PRO A 160 -6.79 -23.36 -13.89
N ASP A 161 -6.72 -22.65 -15.03
CA ASP A 161 -5.63 -21.71 -15.30
C ASP A 161 -5.53 -20.58 -14.26
N LEU A 162 -6.60 -20.25 -13.54
CA LEU A 162 -6.60 -19.24 -12.49
C LEU A 162 -5.99 -19.72 -11.16
N GLU A 163 -5.73 -21.02 -11.01
CA GLU A 163 -5.15 -21.60 -9.80
C GLU A 163 -3.62 -21.43 -9.73
N VAL A 164 -3.00 -20.94 -10.81
CA VAL A 164 -1.56 -20.72 -10.92
C VAL A 164 -1.15 -19.48 -10.12
N SER A 165 -0.34 -19.67 -9.08
CA SER A 165 0.19 -18.54 -8.31
C SER A 165 1.45 -17.93 -8.94
N PRO A 166 1.79 -16.65 -8.64
CA PRO A 166 3.06 -16.07 -9.06
C PRO A 166 4.29 -16.81 -8.51
N ARG A 167 4.16 -17.51 -7.38
CA ARG A 167 5.26 -18.30 -6.80
C ARG A 167 5.52 -19.57 -7.61
N ASP A 168 4.48 -20.18 -8.15
CA ASP A 168 4.59 -21.41 -8.92
C ASP A 168 5.26 -21.17 -10.28
N LEU A 169 4.93 -20.07 -10.96
CA LEU A 169 5.58 -19.70 -12.22
C LEU A 169 7.06 -19.37 -12.04
N ARG A 170 7.43 -18.65 -10.97
CA ARG A 170 8.83 -18.34 -10.68
C ARG A 170 9.70 -19.59 -10.47
N ARG A 171 9.12 -20.70 -10.00
CA ARG A 171 9.80 -21.99 -9.82
C ARG A 171 9.96 -22.79 -11.10
N LYS A 172 9.15 -22.51 -12.13
CA LYS A 172 9.24 -23.19 -13.44
C LYS A 172 10.24 -22.51 -14.38
N ASP A 173 10.48 -21.21 -14.17
CA ASP A 173 11.40 -20.39 -14.99
C ASP A 173 12.85 -20.33 -14.45
N GLY A 174 13.17 -21.03 -13.37
CA GLY A 174 14.48 -21.03 -12.71
C GLY A 174 14.97 -22.44 -12.44
#